data_AF-A0A9X4IS67-F1
#
_entry.id   AF-A0A9X4IS67-F1
#
_cell.length_a   1.000
_cell.length_b   1.000
_cell.length_c   1.000
_cell.angle_alpha   90.00
_cell.angle_beta   90.00
_cell.angle_gamma   90.00
#
_symmetry.space_group_name_H-M   'P 1'
#
loop_
_entity.id
_entity.type
_entity.pdbx_description
1 polymer ?
#
loop_
_entity_poly.entity_id
_entity_poly.type
_entity_poly.pdbx_seq_one_letter_code
_entity_poly.pdbx_strand_id
1 'polypeptide(L)'
;MINPNPASHAQKALLSERINKLAKALSDGVYEREDTIKLCLLAALAGESVFLLGPPGIAKSLIAKRLIQAFDNSSYFEYLMTRFSTPEEVFGPLSIQELKDNGRYVRLTQGYLPTAQVVFLDEIWKAGPAILNTLLTVVNEKTFKNGSDIERVPMRLLVSASNELPDEESGLDALYDRMLVRVFVNRIQNKQNFKSMLTVGTPQEARIPDGLAITDEEYHSWQQQLDSLLLTDDVFEKLFELKNMLEQSIASLPSASSSDMYVSDRRWKKAVKLLKASAFFNGRDSINPLDLLLLQDCLWNSPESRDIVRDVIREFALKHAFDQQDVEQQIELCREELADIQQELESQFAMPVSLETSTGLIKKQVYQCDTTAAKTYKVGSAFDLVKLVLLQSNMSVSESEKGDSRWVYVPKNELERVIKDGHGDVYGYVNQNTNLCRLKFELSADNHIVIKDIANRSVLVSLVTEQGLNDELYQQWVSKADQAVMQLQHAEHHLRKVRSTFHGALPHNFIDPELPTAMEATLQHLQQLLESTQRECEKTVQRFKNFNQFF
;
A
#
# COMPACT_ATOMS: atom_id res chain seq x y z
N MET A 1 25.58 3.02 -37.13
CA MET A 1 25.30 2.84 -35.69
C MET A 1 23.80 2.62 -35.55
N ILE A 2 23.40 1.36 -35.45
CA ILE A 2 22.00 0.94 -35.37
C ILE A 2 21.64 0.99 -33.89
N ASN A 3 20.73 1.89 -33.49
CA ASN A 3 20.14 1.88 -32.15
C ASN A 3 19.59 0.48 -31.86
N PRO A 4 19.80 -0.09 -30.66
CA PRO A 4 19.12 -1.30 -30.29
C PRO A 4 17.64 -0.97 -30.22
N ASN A 5 16.88 -1.58 -31.13
CA ASN A 5 15.42 -1.48 -31.19
C ASN A 5 14.88 -1.83 -29.79
N PRO A 6 14.01 -1.01 -29.16
CA PRO A 6 13.36 -1.43 -27.94
C PRO A 6 12.66 -2.76 -28.25
N ALA A 7 13.03 -3.82 -27.54
CA ALA A 7 12.40 -5.13 -27.72
C ALA A 7 10.88 -4.90 -27.77
N SER A 8 10.25 -5.27 -28.89
CA SER A 8 8.84 -4.99 -29.14
C SER A 8 8.05 -5.42 -27.90
N HIS A 9 7.10 -4.62 -27.41
CA HIS A 9 6.29 -4.99 -26.23
C HIS A 9 5.78 -6.44 -26.29
N ALA A 10 5.55 -6.97 -27.50
CA ALA A 10 5.24 -8.38 -27.74
C ALA A 10 6.35 -9.36 -27.28
N GLN A 11 7.62 -9.09 -27.53
CA GLN A 11 8.74 -9.92 -27.08
C GLN A 11 8.85 -9.96 -25.55
N LYS A 12 8.60 -8.83 -24.87
CA LYS A 12 8.60 -8.76 -23.40
C LYS A 12 7.41 -9.50 -22.79
N ALA A 13 6.23 -9.39 -23.39
CA ALA A 13 5.06 -10.15 -22.99
C ALA A 13 5.28 -11.67 -23.18
N LEU A 14 5.90 -12.08 -24.29
CA LEU A 14 6.27 -13.48 -24.53
C LEU A 14 7.31 -13.98 -23.52
N LEU A 15 8.26 -13.14 -23.11
CA LEU A 15 9.21 -13.48 -22.05
C LEU A 15 8.49 -13.72 -20.72
N SER A 16 7.61 -12.81 -20.31
CA SER A 16 6.80 -12.96 -19.09
C SER A 16 5.97 -14.25 -19.12
N GLU A 17 5.33 -14.55 -20.25
CA GLU A 17 4.57 -15.78 -20.44
C GLU A 17 5.47 -17.03 -20.38
N ARG A 18 6.67 -16.99 -20.97
CA ARG A 18 7.66 -18.08 -20.91
C ARG A 18 8.10 -18.34 -19.47
N ILE A 19 8.45 -17.30 -18.71
CA ILE A 19 8.87 -17.44 -17.31
C ILE A 19 7.73 -17.97 -16.45
N ASN A 20 6.49 -17.56 -16.70
CA ASN A 20 5.32 -18.11 -16.03
C ASN A 20 5.10 -19.59 -16.31
N LYS A 21 5.20 -20.00 -17.58
CA LYS A 21 5.12 -21.40 -17.98
C LYS A 21 6.23 -22.23 -17.34
N LEU A 22 7.44 -21.68 -17.27
CA LEU A 22 8.58 -22.31 -16.61
C LEU A 22 8.34 -22.47 -15.10
N ALA A 23 7.93 -21.40 -14.41
CA ALA A 23 7.61 -21.45 -12.98
C ALA A 23 6.50 -22.47 -12.70
N LYS A 24 5.44 -22.50 -13.51
CA LYS A 24 4.35 -23.47 -13.38
C LYS A 24 4.84 -24.91 -13.57
N ALA A 25 5.70 -25.16 -14.55
CA ALA A 25 6.30 -26.48 -14.76
C ALA A 25 7.19 -26.89 -13.58
N LEU A 26 7.95 -25.95 -13.01
CA LEU A 26 8.79 -26.18 -11.82
C LEU A 26 7.97 -26.42 -10.55
N SER A 27 6.79 -25.82 -10.43
CA SER A 27 5.88 -26.01 -9.28
C SER A 27 5.02 -27.26 -9.37
N ASP A 28 4.96 -27.93 -10.52
CA ASP A 28 4.07 -29.07 -10.74
C ASP A 28 4.36 -30.25 -9.80
N GLY A 29 3.35 -30.73 -9.08
CA GLY A 29 3.48 -31.79 -8.06
C GLY A 29 4.12 -31.36 -6.74
N VAL A 30 4.41 -30.07 -6.55
CA VAL A 30 4.87 -29.50 -5.28
C VAL A 30 3.74 -28.69 -4.65
N TYR A 31 3.31 -29.10 -3.46
CA TYR A 31 2.18 -28.49 -2.77
C TYR A 31 2.62 -27.37 -1.83
N GLU A 32 1.88 -26.25 -1.83
CA GLU A 32 2.08 -25.07 -0.94
C GLU A 32 3.45 -24.40 -1.04
N ARG A 33 4.15 -24.53 -2.17
CA ARG A 33 5.49 -23.93 -2.37
C ARG A 33 5.65 -23.26 -3.73
N GLU A 34 4.54 -22.93 -4.37
CA GLU A 34 4.56 -22.25 -5.66
C GLU A 34 5.29 -20.91 -5.55
N ASP A 35 4.97 -20.11 -4.53
CA ASP A 35 5.59 -18.80 -4.32
C ASP A 35 7.07 -18.90 -3.96
N THR A 36 7.46 -19.91 -3.17
CA THR A 36 8.88 -20.19 -2.89
C THR A 36 9.64 -20.51 -4.17
N ILE A 37 9.10 -21.35 -5.05
CA ILE A 37 9.74 -21.72 -6.32
C ILE A 37 9.85 -20.50 -7.23
N LYS A 38 8.79 -19.69 -7.35
CA LYS A 38 8.79 -18.44 -8.14
C LYS A 38 9.83 -17.46 -7.63
N LEU A 39 9.93 -17.26 -6.32
CA LEU A 39 10.90 -16.35 -5.72
C LEU A 39 12.34 -16.87 -5.88
N CYS A 40 12.55 -18.18 -5.75
CA CYS A 40 13.86 -18.78 -6.01
C CYS A 40 14.26 -18.69 -7.49
N LEU A 41 13.31 -18.87 -8.41
CA LEU A 41 13.54 -18.68 -9.84
C LEU A 41 13.91 -17.22 -10.14
N LEU A 42 13.21 -16.26 -9.54
CA LEU A 42 13.53 -14.84 -9.67
C LEU A 42 14.93 -14.52 -9.13
N ALA A 43 15.30 -15.08 -7.98
CA ALA A 43 16.64 -14.90 -7.40
C ALA A 43 17.73 -15.49 -8.32
N ALA A 44 17.49 -16.68 -8.89
CA ALA A 44 18.39 -17.33 -9.84
C ALA A 44 18.59 -16.46 -11.10
N LEU A 45 17.48 -15.95 -11.63
CA LEU A 45 17.46 -15.04 -12.76
C LEU A 45 18.12 -13.68 -12.46
N ALA A 46 18.12 -13.22 -11.21
CA ALA A 46 18.82 -12.01 -10.78
C ALA A 46 20.31 -12.25 -10.44
N GLY A 47 20.75 -13.51 -10.36
CA GLY A 47 22.10 -13.88 -9.92
C GLY A 47 22.33 -13.76 -8.42
N GLU A 48 21.25 -13.69 -7.63
CA GLU A 48 21.25 -13.53 -6.19
C GLU A 48 21.08 -14.87 -5.46
N SER A 49 21.36 -14.86 -4.16
CA SER A 49 21.31 -16.04 -3.30
C SER A 49 20.02 -16.13 -2.50
N VAL A 50 19.61 -17.36 -2.20
CA VAL A 50 18.41 -17.70 -1.43
C VAL A 50 18.79 -18.51 -0.19
N PHE A 51 18.21 -18.16 0.95
CA PHE A 51 18.27 -18.92 2.18
C PHE A 51 16.90 -19.51 2.52
N LEU A 52 16.86 -20.82 2.77
CA LEU A 52 15.67 -21.58 3.13
C LEU A 52 15.72 -21.99 4.61
N LEU A 53 14.92 -21.32 5.42
CA LEU A 53 14.74 -21.64 6.85
C LEU A 53 13.52 -22.55 7.04
N GLY A 54 13.62 -23.57 7.87
CA GLY A 54 12.47 -24.41 8.26
C GLY A 54 12.90 -25.75 8.84
N PRO A 55 11.99 -26.60 9.33
CA PRO A 55 12.35 -27.92 9.88
C PRO A 55 12.90 -28.90 8.81
N PRO A 56 13.60 -29.98 9.22
CA PRO A 56 14.04 -31.02 8.28
C PRO A 56 12.85 -31.78 7.68
N GLY A 57 13.03 -32.35 6.49
CA GLY A 57 12.01 -33.17 5.82
C GLY A 57 10.94 -32.38 5.06
N ILE A 58 11.10 -31.06 4.93
CA ILE A 58 10.19 -30.20 4.18
C ILE A 58 10.65 -30.00 2.73
N ALA A 59 11.24 -30.98 2.06
CA ALA A 59 11.57 -30.90 0.62
C ALA A 59 12.39 -29.65 0.19
N LYS A 60 13.30 -29.11 1.02
CA LYS A 60 14.16 -27.96 0.65
C LYS A 60 15.11 -28.33 -0.49
N SER A 61 15.74 -29.50 -0.41
CA SER A 61 16.61 -30.04 -1.45
C SER A 61 15.87 -30.28 -2.77
N LEU A 62 14.57 -30.63 -2.71
CA LEU A 62 13.74 -30.78 -3.91
C LEU A 62 13.58 -29.46 -4.68
N ILE A 63 13.41 -28.34 -3.97
CA ILE A 63 13.29 -27.01 -4.60
C ILE A 63 14.57 -26.69 -5.37
N ALA A 64 15.73 -26.90 -4.75
CA ALA A 64 17.02 -26.70 -5.40
C ALA A 64 17.18 -27.60 -6.64
N LYS A 65 16.83 -28.89 -6.53
CA LYS A 65 16.91 -29.85 -7.65
C LYS A 65 16.06 -29.44 -8.84
N ARG A 66 14.85 -28.94 -8.59
CA ARG A 66 13.96 -28.47 -9.66
C ARG A 66 14.51 -27.23 -10.34
N LEU A 67 15.09 -26.29 -9.59
CA LEU A 67 15.64 -25.06 -10.15
C LEU A 67 16.81 -25.30 -11.11
N ILE A 68 17.57 -26.40 -10.96
CA ILE A 68 18.60 -26.80 -11.94
C ILE A 68 17.98 -26.96 -13.33
N GLN A 69 16.82 -27.61 -13.39
CA GLN A 69 16.18 -27.96 -14.64
C GLN A 69 15.71 -26.70 -15.39
N ALA A 70 15.55 -25.57 -14.69
CA ALA A 70 15.23 -24.29 -15.30
C ALA A 70 16.30 -23.80 -16.30
N PHE A 71 17.54 -24.28 -16.17
CA PHE A 71 18.67 -23.90 -17.01
C PHE A 71 19.13 -25.08 -17.88
N ASP A 72 19.39 -24.80 -19.15
CA ASP A 72 19.93 -25.79 -20.08
C ASP A 72 21.40 -26.07 -19.76
N ASN A 73 21.82 -27.34 -19.83
CA ASN A 73 23.19 -27.80 -19.57
C ASN A 73 23.84 -27.26 -18.27
N SER A 74 23.07 -27.13 -17.20
CA SER A 74 23.57 -26.56 -15.94
C SER A 74 24.30 -27.59 -15.06
N SER A 75 25.45 -27.18 -14.53
CA SER A 75 26.19 -27.94 -13.53
C SER A 75 25.60 -27.73 -12.14
N TYR A 76 25.28 -28.83 -11.45
CA TYR A 76 24.72 -28.83 -10.10
C TYR A 76 25.71 -29.39 -9.09
N PHE A 77 25.81 -28.71 -7.95
CA PHE A 77 26.56 -29.15 -6.80
C PHE A 77 25.67 -29.18 -5.56
N GLU A 78 25.60 -30.34 -4.90
CA GLU A 78 24.86 -30.56 -3.66
C GLU A 78 25.80 -31.04 -2.57
N TYR A 79 25.74 -30.38 -1.41
CA TYR A 79 26.54 -30.80 -0.26
C TYR A 79 25.80 -30.54 1.06
N LEU A 80 25.83 -31.54 1.95
CA LEU A 80 25.35 -31.44 3.32
C LEU A 80 26.52 -31.04 4.23
N MET A 81 26.44 -29.84 4.80
CA MET A 81 27.47 -29.34 5.69
C MET A 81 27.43 -30.04 7.05
N THR A 82 28.61 -30.41 7.52
CA THR A 82 28.85 -31.00 8.83
C THR A 82 29.99 -30.26 9.52
N ARG A 83 30.09 -30.38 10.85
CA ARG A 83 31.19 -29.77 11.63
C ARG A 83 32.58 -30.29 11.24
N PHE A 84 32.64 -31.42 10.52
CA PHE A 84 33.87 -32.04 10.04
C PHE A 84 34.12 -31.83 8.55
N SER A 85 33.23 -31.09 7.87
CA SER A 85 33.36 -30.84 6.43
C SER A 85 34.66 -30.10 6.15
N THR A 86 35.41 -30.61 5.17
CA THR A 86 36.68 -30.03 4.79
C THR A 86 36.53 -29.20 3.51
N PRO A 87 37.38 -28.17 3.30
CA PRO A 87 37.40 -27.44 2.04
C PRO A 87 37.66 -28.32 0.80
N GLU A 88 38.27 -29.50 0.95
CA GLU A 88 38.54 -30.43 -0.15
C GLU A 88 37.26 -31.09 -0.67
N GLU A 89 36.30 -31.38 0.20
CA GLU A 89 35.01 -31.96 -0.18
C GLU A 89 34.12 -30.95 -0.92
N VAL A 90 34.27 -29.65 -0.61
CA VAL A 90 33.43 -28.59 -1.17
C VAL A 90 34.04 -27.96 -2.42
N PHE A 91 35.34 -27.66 -2.40
CA PHE A 91 36.02 -26.93 -3.47
C PHE A 91 36.92 -27.83 -4.34
N GLY A 92 36.98 -29.12 -4.03
CA GLY A 92 37.80 -30.10 -4.73
C GLY A 92 39.13 -30.38 -4.03
N PRO A 93 39.64 -31.62 -4.15
CA PRO A 93 40.88 -32.06 -3.51
C PRO A 93 42.10 -31.43 -4.18
N LEU A 94 43.22 -31.40 -3.45
CA LEU A 94 44.50 -30.94 -4.00
C LEU A 94 45.07 -31.96 -4.98
N SER A 95 45.64 -31.46 -6.09
CA SER A 95 46.36 -32.29 -7.05
C SER A 95 47.71 -32.69 -6.48
N ILE A 96 47.86 -33.97 -6.14
CA ILE A 96 49.12 -34.54 -5.64
C ILE A 96 50.23 -34.45 -6.70
N GLN A 97 49.87 -34.53 -7.98
CA GLN A 97 50.81 -34.42 -9.10
C GLN A 97 51.41 -33.01 -9.18
N GLU A 98 50.57 -31.97 -9.19
CA GLU A 98 51.02 -30.58 -9.23
C GLU A 98 51.83 -30.19 -7.99
N LEU A 99 51.45 -30.71 -6.83
CA LEU A 99 52.18 -30.48 -5.59
C LEU A 99 53.57 -31.15 -5.61
N LYS A 100 53.67 -32.37 -6.16
CA LYS A 100 54.92 -33.14 -6.19
C LYS A 100 55.88 -32.69 -7.29
N ASP A 101 55.36 -32.40 -8.48
CA ASP A 101 56.16 -32.14 -9.67
C ASP A 101 56.50 -30.64 -9.81
N ASN A 102 55.57 -29.77 -9.44
CA ASN A 102 55.68 -28.31 -9.64
C ASN A 102 55.69 -27.49 -8.33
N GLY A 103 55.47 -28.13 -7.17
CA GLY A 103 55.39 -27.44 -5.87
C GLY A 103 54.18 -26.51 -5.74
N ARG A 104 53.15 -26.65 -6.59
CA ARG A 104 51.98 -25.76 -6.63
C ARG A 104 50.79 -26.36 -5.90
N TYR A 105 50.08 -25.52 -5.15
CA TYR A 105 48.85 -25.88 -4.45
C TYR A 105 47.64 -25.70 -5.37
N VAL A 106 47.47 -26.59 -6.36
CA VAL A 106 46.34 -26.56 -7.31
C VAL A 106 45.27 -27.56 -6.88
N ARG A 107 43.99 -27.14 -6.90
CA ARG A 107 42.81 -27.97 -6.63
C ARG A 107 42.17 -28.48 -7.91
N LEU A 108 41.64 -29.70 -7.84
CA LEU A 108 40.82 -30.33 -8.88
C LEU A 108 39.37 -29.87 -8.71
N THR A 109 39.00 -28.76 -9.36
CA THR A 109 37.70 -28.07 -9.19
C THR A 109 36.55 -28.65 -10.03
N GLN A 110 36.83 -29.60 -10.92
CA GLN A 110 35.84 -30.20 -11.81
C GLN A 110 34.81 -31.02 -11.04
N GLY A 111 33.52 -30.69 -11.20
CA GLY A 111 32.42 -31.34 -10.48
C GLY A 111 32.17 -30.81 -9.06
N TYR A 112 32.92 -29.78 -8.65
CA TYR A 112 32.79 -29.13 -7.34
C TYR A 112 32.22 -27.72 -7.48
N LEU A 113 31.99 -27.06 -6.33
CA LEU A 113 31.42 -25.72 -6.25
C LEU A 113 32.01 -24.69 -7.24
N PRO A 114 33.34 -24.60 -7.45
CA PRO A 114 33.91 -23.56 -8.34
C PRO A 114 33.50 -23.67 -9.82
N THR A 115 33.04 -24.85 -10.27
CA THR A 115 32.58 -25.09 -11.66
C THR A 115 31.06 -25.23 -11.77
N ALA A 116 30.34 -25.13 -10.65
CA ALA A 116 28.89 -25.30 -10.58
C ALA A 116 28.14 -23.99 -10.90
N GLN A 117 27.07 -24.09 -11.69
CA GLN A 117 26.15 -22.98 -11.96
C GLN A 117 25.07 -22.85 -10.87
N VAL A 118 24.58 -23.98 -10.35
CA VAL A 118 23.61 -24.05 -9.27
C VAL A 118 24.21 -24.82 -8.10
N VAL A 119 24.24 -24.18 -6.93
CA VAL A 119 24.86 -24.70 -5.72
C VAL A 119 23.80 -24.82 -4.63
N PHE A 120 23.64 -26.02 -4.06
CA PHE A 120 22.80 -26.27 -2.89
C PHE A 120 23.65 -26.70 -1.69
N LEU A 121 23.62 -25.91 -0.63
CA LEU A 121 24.33 -26.18 0.63
C LEU A 121 23.31 -26.36 1.75
N ASP A 122 23.16 -27.59 2.24
CA ASP A 122 22.28 -27.89 3.38
C ASP A 122 23.05 -27.77 4.70
N GLU A 123 22.36 -27.40 5.77
CA GLU A 123 22.92 -27.18 7.11
C GLU A 123 24.11 -26.19 7.15
N ILE A 124 24.02 -25.09 6.39
CA ILE A 124 25.14 -24.17 6.12
C ILE A 124 25.86 -23.65 7.39
N TRP A 125 25.15 -23.49 8.51
CA TRP A 125 25.74 -22.99 9.76
C TRP A 125 26.61 -24.01 10.50
N LYS A 126 26.59 -25.28 10.09
CA LYS A 126 27.47 -26.32 10.64
C LYS A 126 28.85 -26.34 9.97
N ALA A 127 29.06 -25.54 8.92
CA ALA A 127 30.32 -25.52 8.18
C ALA A 127 31.46 -24.89 8.99
N GLY A 128 32.69 -25.37 8.78
CA GLY A 128 33.88 -24.79 9.41
C GLY A 128 34.24 -23.41 8.85
N PRO A 129 34.97 -22.57 9.62
CA PRO A 129 35.27 -21.18 9.26
C PRO A 129 36.07 -21.04 7.95
N ALA A 130 36.90 -22.02 7.61
CA ALA A 130 37.65 -22.05 6.34
C ALA A 130 36.74 -22.12 5.11
N ILE A 131 35.64 -22.88 5.20
CA ILE A 131 34.65 -23.01 4.12
C ILE A 131 33.89 -21.68 4.00
N LEU A 132 33.43 -21.15 5.12
CA LEU A 132 32.62 -19.93 5.17
C LEU A 132 33.37 -18.71 4.62
N ASN A 133 34.63 -18.51 5.01
CA ASN A 133 35.46 -17.42 4.49
C ASN A 133 35.67 -17.52 2.97
N THR A 134 35.81 -18.74 2.45
CA THR A 134 35.94 -18.97 1.01
C THR A 134 34.62 -18.71 0.29
N LEU A 135 33.50 -19.14 0.88
CA LEU A 135 32.15 -18.86 0.37
C LEU A 135 31.84 -17.36 0.33
N LEU A 136 32.34 -16.56 1.28
CA LEU A 136 32.20 -15.11 1.24
C LEU A 136 32.80 -14.52 -0.04
N THR A 137 34.01 -14.96 -0.43
CA THR A 137 34.66 -14.52 -1.68
C THR A 137 33.87 -15.00 -2.89
N VAL A 138 33.45 -16.26 -2.92
CA VAL A 138 32.69 -16.82 -4.04
C VAL A 138 31.33 -16.14 -4.22
N VAL A 139 30.62 -15.80 -3.14
CA VAL A 139 29.32 -15.12 -3.21
C VAL A 139 29.44 -13.65 -3.65
N ASN A 140 30.47 -12.93 -3.18
CA ASN A 140 30.62 -11.50 -3.50
C ASN A 140 31.30 -11.26 -4.85
N GLU A 141 32.47 -11.86 -5.03
CA GLU A 141 33.35 -11.57 -6.17
C GLU A 141 33.08 -12.52 -7.34
N LYS A 142 32.35 -13.61 -7.10
CA LYS A 142 32.17 -14.70 -8.09
C LYS A 142 33.51 -15.22 -8.59
N THR A 143 34.51 -15.24 -7.70
CA THR A 143 35.87 -15.72 -7.95
C THR A 143 36.27 -16.75 -6.90
N PHE A 144 37.17 -17.64 -7.28
CA PHE A 144 37.77 -18.65 -6.43
C PHE A 144 39.29 -18.61 -6.59
N LYS A 145 40.02 -18.58 -5.46
CA LYS A 145 41.49 -18.59 -5.45
C LYS A 145 41.98 -20.03 -5.47
N ASN A 146 42.47 -20.48 -6.62
CA ASN A 146 43.02 -21.81 -6.80
C ASN A 146 44.56 -21.74 -6.78
N GLY A 147 45.15 -21.85 -5.58
CA GLY A 147 46.59 -21.65 -5.41
C GLY A 147 46.99 -20.21 -5.68
N SER A 148 47.77 -19.97 -6.73
CA SER A 148 48.16 -18.63 -7.19
C SER A 148 47.13 -17.96 -8.09
N ASP A 149 46.26 -18.73 -8.72
CA ASP A 149 45.43 -18.25 -9.82
C ASP A 149 44.01 -17.94 -9.32
N ILE A 150 43.38 -16.93 -9.92
CA ILE A 150 42.01 -16.53 -9.59
C ILE A 150 41.12 -16.99 -10.74
N GLU A 151 40.24 -17.95 -10.46
CA GLU A 151 39.27 -18.50 -11.39
C GLU A 151 37.90 -17.83 -11.20
N ARG A 152 37.16 -17.60 -12.29
CA ARG A 152 35.79 -17.07 -12.23
C ARG A 152 34.80 -18.21 -12.05
N VAL A 153 33.93 -18.10 -11.04
CA VAL A 153 32.90 -19.08 -10.73
C VAL A 153 31.63 -18.74 -11.52
N PRO A 154 31.08 -19.66 -12.36
CA PRO A 154 29.89 -19.42 -13.17
C PRO A 154 28.58 -19.53 -12.37
N MET A 155 28.61 -19.30 -11.05
CA MET A 155 27.50 -19.51 -10.14
C MET A 155 26.37 -18.50 -10.35
N ARG A 156 25.24 -19.00 -10.87
CA ARG A 156 23.98 -18.27 -11.08
C ARG A 156 23.15 -18.21 -9.82
N LEU A 157 23.02 -19.34 -9.13
CA LEU A 157 22.18 -19.49 -7.96
C LEU A 157 22.93 -20.21 -6.84
N LEU A 158 22.89 -19.60 -5.65
CA LEU A 158 23.23 -20.27 -4.40
C LEU A 158 21.96 -20.43 -3.58
N VAL A 159 21.57 -21.66 -3.30
CA VAL A 159 20.51 -21.99 -2.35
C VAL A 159 21.17 -22.58 -1.12
N SER A 160 21.02 -21.92 0.02
CA SER A 160 21.42 -22.46 1.32
C SER A 160 20.18 -22.86 2.11
N ALA A 161 20.30 -23.92 2.90
CA ALA A 161 19.25 -24.36 3.80
C ALA A 161 19.81 -24.55 5.21
N SER A 162 18.96 -24.27 6.20
CA SER A 162 19.26 -24.58 7.60
C SER A 162 17.96 -24.73 8.39
N ASN A 163 18.05 -25.45 9.51
CA ASN A 163 16.96 -25.54 10.49
C ASN A 163 17.10 -24.50 11.61
N GLU A 164 18.29 -23.93 11.77
CA GLU A 164 18.65 -22.93 12.77
C GLU A 164 19.16 -21.64 12.10
N LEU A 165 19.15 -20.54 12.86
CA LEU A 165 19.84 -19.30 12.51
C LEU A 165 21.30 -19.36 13.01
N PRO A 166 22.21 -18.54 12.47
CA PRO A 166 23.57 -18.49 12.98
C PRO A 166 23.59 -17.94 14.42
N ASP A 167 24.53 -18.42 15.25
CA ASP A 167 24.77 -17.87 16.58
C ASP A 167 25.39 -16.45 16.47
N GLU A 168 24.98 -15.49 17.31
CA GLU A 168 25.46 -14.10 17.26
C GLU A 168 27.00 -13.97 17.40
N GLU A 169 27.64 -14.88 18.14
CA GLU A 169 29.10 -14.87 18.37
C GLU A 169 29.91 -15.53 17.24
N SER A 170 29.24 -16.14 16.26
CA SER A 170 29.88 -17.00 15.25
C SER A 170 30.54 -16.24 14.09
N GLY A 171 30.25 -14.94 13.95
CA GLY A 171 30.72 -14.13 12.81
C GLY A 171 30.08 -14.52 11.46
N LEU A 172 29.05 -15.37 11.49
CA LEU A 172 28.33 -15.88 10.32
C LEU A 172 27.31 -14.87 9.75
N ASP A 173 27.02 -13.80 10.49
CA ASP A 173 26.15 -12.70 10.06
C ASP A 173 26.62 -12.08 8.76
N ALA A 174 27.94 -12.05 8.56
CA ALA A 174 28.54 -11.58 7.32
C ALA A 174 28.04 -12.41 6.12
N LEU A 175 27.93 -13.72 6.24
CA LEU A 175 27.42 -14.60 5.17
C LEU A 175 25.89 -14.50 5.09
N TYR A 176 25.22 -14.43 6.24
CA TYR A 176 23.77 -14.31 6.31
C TYR A 176 23.25 -13.01 5.68
N ASP A 177 23.95 -11.89 5.86
CA ASP A 177 23.59 -10.62 5.22
C ASP A 177 23.77 -10.66 3.69
N ARG A 178 24.63 -11.56 3.19
CA ARG A 178 24.87 -11.72 1.75
C ARG A 178 23.83 -12.59 1.05
N MET A 179 23.05 -13.33 1.83
CA MET A 179 21.85 -14.05 1.37
C MET A 179 20.69 -13.05 1.32
N LEU A 180 20.34 -12.65 0.08
CA LEU A 180 19.35 -11.61 -0.14
C LEU A 180 17.95 -12.11 0.20
N VAL A 181 17.53 -13.17 -0.49
CA VAL A 181 16.19 -13.73 -0.36
C VAL A 181 16.19 -14.73 0.79
N ARG A 182 15.27 -14.56 1.72
CA ARG A 182 15.11 -15.43 2.89
C ARG A 182 13.67 -15.92 2.93
N VAL A 183 13.51 -17.23 2.78
CA VAL A 183 12.19 -17.87 2.76
C VAL A 183 12.06 -18.77 3.97
N PHE A 184 11.03 -18.51 4.77
CA PHE A 184 10.60 -19.43 5.81
C PHE A 184 9.63 -20.45 5.21
N VAL A 185 10.07 -21.70 5.14
CA VAL A 185 9.31 -22.82 4.60
C VAL A 185 8.69 -23.60 5.76
N ASN A 186 7.37 -23.71 5.76
CA ASN A 186 6.64 -24.48 6.78
C ASN A 186 6.15 -25.83 6.24
N ARG A 187 5.61 -26.67 7.13
CA ARG A 187 4.91 -27.91 6.77
C ARG A 187 3.60 -27.58 6.04
N ILE A 188 3.14 -28.53 5.23
CA ILE A 188 1.85 -28.43 4.53
C ILE A 188 0.72 -28.31 5.55
N GLN A 189 -0.09 -27.26 5.43
CA GLN A 189 -1.20 -26.97 6.35
C GLN A 189 -2.55 -27.43 5.79
N ASN A 190 -2.78 -27.34 4.47
CA ASN A 190 -4.06 -27.69 3.88
C ASN A 190 -4.23 -29.21 3.79
N LYS A 191 -5.34 -29.71 4.34
CA LYS A 191 -5.71 -31.13 4.35
C LYS A 191 -5.78 -31.75 2.95
N GLN A 192 -6.29 -31.01 1.96
CA GLN A 192 -6.41 -31.50 0.59
C GLN A 192 -5.03 -31.67 -0.06
N ASN A 193 -4.16 -30.66 0.06
CA ASN A 193 -2.79 -30.70 -0.41
C ASN A 193 -1.98 -31.82 0.27
N PHE A 194 -2.17 -32.01 1.57
CA PHE A 194 -1.55 -33.10 2.31
C PHE A 194 -2.00 -34.48 1.81
N LYS A 195 -3.31 -34.66 1.56
CA LYS A 195 -3.84 -35.90 0.96
C LYS A 195 -3.26 -36.14 -0.44
N SER A 196 -3.19 -35.12 -1.28
CA SER A 196 -2.65 -35.23 -2.64
C SER A 196 -1.16 -35.58 -2.63
N MET A 197 -0.37 -34.98 -1.73
CA MET A 197 1.04 -35.34 -1.51
C MET A 197 1.20 -36.82 -1.15
N LEU A 198 0.37 -37.35 -0.25
CA LEU A 198 0.47 -38.74 0.20
C LEU A 198 -0.02 -39.76 -0.84
N THR A 199 -0.96 -39.38 -1.71
CA THR A 199 -1.62 -40.32 -2.64
C THR A 199 -1.01 -40.32 -4.03
N VAL A 200 -0.61 -39.16 -4.54
CA VAL A 200 0.00 -38.99 -5.87
C VAL A 200 1.53 -39.04 -5.79
N GLY A 201 2.10 -38.70 -4.64
CA GLY A 201 3.54 -38.51 -4.46
C GLY A 201 4.03 -37.21 -5.08
N THR A 202 5.33 -36.94 -4.95
CA THR A 202 5.99 -35.78 -5.55
C THR A 202 7.17 -36.26 -6.39
N PRO A 203 7.15 -36.08 -7.73
CA PRO A 203 8.30 -36.43 -8.56
C PRO A 203 9.48 -35.55 -8.18
N GLN A 204 10.68 -36.14 -8.09
CA GLN A 204 11.91 -35.41 -7.75
C GLN A 204 12.29 -34.42 -8.85
N GLU A 205 12.15 -34.85 -10.09
CA GLU A 205 12.44 -34.07 -11.30
C GLU A 205 11.14 -33.47 -11.85
N ALA A 206 11.14 -32.16 -12.09
CA ALA A 206 10.14 -31.50 -12.91
C ALA A 206 10.42 -31.83 -14.39
N ARG A 207 9.35 -32.03 -15.17
CA ARG A 207 9.45 -32.18 -16.61
C ARG A 207 9.24 -30.82 -17.23
N ILE A 208 10.32 -30.22 -17.72
CA ILE A 208 10.25 -28.92 -18.38
C ILE A 208 10.04 -29.14 -19.88
N PRO A 209 8.98 -28.57 -20.47
CA PRO A 209 8.77 -28.59 -21.91
C PRO A 209 9.97 -28.06 -22.70
N ASP A 210 10.23 -28.67 -23.85
CA ASP A 210 11.30 -28.27 -24.76
C ASP A 210 11.16 -26.79 -25.16
N GLY A 211 12.25 -26.04 -25.07
CA GLY A 211 12.31 -24.61 -25.38
C GLY A 211 11.95 -23.65 -24.24
N LEU A 212 11.53 -24.15 -23.06
CA LEU A 212 11.33 -23.29 -21.88
C LEU A 212 12.61 -23.08 -21.06
N ALA A 213 13.51 -24.06 -21.04
CA ALA A 213 14.78 -23.97 -20.32
C ALA A 213 15.61 -22.76 -20.79
N ILE A 214 16.30 -22.11 -19.85
CA ILE A 214 17.05 -20.87 -20.07
C ILE A 214 18.46 -21.23 -20.54
N THR A 215 18.86 -20.67 -21.67
CA THR A 215 20.21 -20.88 -22.21
C THR A 215 21.23 -19.93 -21.58
N ASP A 216 22.50 -20.30 -21.69
CA ASP A 216 23.62 -19.51 -21.17
C ASP A 216 23.71 -18.12 -21.81
N GLU A 217 23.50 -18.03 -23.12
CA GLU A 217 23.55 -16.76 -23.86
C GLU A 217 22.41 -15.82 -23.44
N GLU A 218 21.19 -16.36 -23.30
CA GLU A 218 20.02 -15.61 -22.83
C GLU A 218 20.25 -15.06 -21.42
N TYR A 219 20.76 -15.88 -20.51
CA TYR A 219 21.01 -15.47 -19.13
C TYR A 219 21.96 -14.25 -19.05
N HIS A 220 23.08 -14.30 -19.76
CA HIS A 220 24.04 -13.20 -19.77
C HIS A 220 23.50 -11.95 -20.46
N SER A 221 22.70 -12.12 -21.52
CA SER A 221 22.00 -11.00 -22.16
C SER A 221 21.03 -10.31 -21.21
N TRP A 222 20.25 -11.10 -20.45
CA TRP A 222 19.31 -10.55 -19.47
C TRP A 222 20.03 -9.84 -18.33
N GLN A 223 21.14 -10.37 -17.80
CA GLN A 223 21.92 -9.66 -16.77
C GLN A 223 22.32 -8.24 -17.22
N GLN A 224 22.78 -8.09 -18.47
CA GLN A 224 23.14 -6.76 -19.01
C GLN A 224 21.92 -5.84 -19.16
N GLN A 225 20.77 -6.38 -19.56
CA GLN A 225 19.52 -5.62 -19.67
C GLN A 225 18.99 -5.19 -18.29
N LEU A 226 19.09 -6.06 -17.27
CA LEU A 226 18.73 -5.74 -15.89
C LEU A 226 19.54 -4.57 -15.33
N ASP A 227 20.84 -4.53 -15.62
CA ASP A 227 21.70 -3.43 -15.16
C ASP A 227 21.33 -2.09 -15.84
N SER A 228 20.76 -2.13 -17.04
CA SER A 228 20.32 -0.94 -17.78
C SER A 228 18.99 -0.33 -17.30
N LEU A 229 18.17 -1.08 -16.54
CA LEU A 229 16.90 -0.59 -16.01
C LEU A 229 17.13 0.54 -15.00
N LEU A 230 16.38 1.62 -15.15
CA LEU A 230 16.46 2.78 -14.27
C LEU A 230 15.50 2.63 -13.08
N LEU A 231 15.96 3.08 -11.91
CA LEU A 231 15.10 3.34 -10.77
C LEU A 231 14.56 4.76 -10.94
N THR A 232 13.26 4.90 -11.14
CA THR A 232 12.59 6.19 -11.26
C THR A 232 12.47 6.87 -9.90
N ASP A 233 12.54 8.20 -9.86
CA ASP A 233 12.48 8.99 -8.62
C ASP A 233 11.22 8.67 -7.79
N ASP A 234 10.07 8.51 -8.44
CA ASP A 234 8.79 8.12 -7.81
C ASP A 234 8.91 6.82 -6.99
N VAL A 235 9.55 5.80 -7.55
CA VAL A 235 9.75 4.50 -6.88
C VAL A 235 10.83 4.61 -5.82
N PHE A 236 11.83 5.47 -6.01
CA PHE A 236 12.84 5.74 -4.99
C PHE A 236 12.23 6.38 -3.75
N GLU A 237 11.35 7.38 -3.91
CA GLU A 237 10.63 8.00 -2.80
C GLU A 237 9.80 6.95 -2.04
N LYS A 238 9.10 6.07 -2.76
CA LYS A 238 8.35 4.95 -2.15
C LYS A 238 9.23 3.93 -1.43
N LEU A 239 10.39 3.61 -1.99
CA LEU A 239 11.39 2.76 -1.33
C LEU A 239 11.93 3.43 -0.05
N PHE A 240 12.17 4.73 -0.10
CA PHE A 240 12.68 5.50 1.03
C PHE A 240 11.63 5.67 2.13
N GLU A 241 10.37 5.88 1.76
CA GLU A 241 9.22 5.87 2.67
C GLU A 241 9.10 4.52 3.40
N LEU A 242 9.17 3.40 2.67
CA LEU A 242 9.19 2.06 3.25
C LEU A 242 10.38 1.86 4.22
N LYS A 243 11.57 2.35 3.84
CA LYS A 243 12.75 2.33 4.70
C LYS A 243 12.49 3.08 6.02
N ASN A 244 11.93 4.29 5.94
CA ASN A 244 11.62 5.10 7.12
C ASN A 244 10.55 4.43 8.01
N MET A 245 9.50 3.86 7.42
CA MET A 245 8.47 3.11 8.17
C MET A 245 9.09 1.93 8.93
N LEU A 246 10.01 1.21 8.29
CA LEU A 246 10.72 0.11 8.92
C LEU A 246 11.62 0.60 10.07
N GLU A 247 12.42 1.64 9.85
CA GLU A 247 13.29 2.22 10.88
C GLU A 247 12.50 2.77 12.07
N GLN A 248 11.34 3.40 11.84
CA GLN A 248 10.44 3.87 12.91
C GLN A 248 9.83 2.70 13.70
N SER A 249 9.40 1.64 13.01
CA SER A 249 8.87 0.44 13.66
C SER A 249 9.95 -0.23 14.51
N ILE A 250 11.20 -0.27 14.03
CA ILE A 250 12.36 -0.77 14.77
C ILE A 250 12.68 0.10 15.98
N ALA A 251 12.65 1.42 15.83
CA ALA A 251 12.94 2.36 16.92
C ALA A 251 11.90 2.29 18.06
N SER A 252 10.69 1.84 17.77
CA SER A 252 9.63 1.62 18.77
C SER A 252 9.82 0.36 19.61
N LEU A 253 10.68 -0.57 19.18
CA LEU A 253 10.95 -1.84 19.86
C LEU A 253 12.00 -1.67 20.97
N PRO A 254 12.04 -2.60 21.95
CA PRO A 254 13.12 -2.65 22.94
C PRO A 254 14.49 -2.78 22.28
N SER A 255 15.52 -2.18 22.90
CA SER A 255 16.87 -2.09 22.36
C SER A 255 17.59 -3.42 22.09
N ALA A 256 17.12 -4.54 22.67
CA ALA A 256 17.63 -5.87 22.35
C ALA A 256 17.09 -6.42 21.02
N SER A 257 15.90 -6.00 20.60
CA SER A 257 15.26 -6.44 19.35
C SER A 257 15.62 -5.54 18.16
N SER A 258 16.22 -4.38 18.42
CA SER A 258 16.56 -3.40 17.37
C SER A 258 17.84 -3.74 16.61
N SER A 259 18.82 -4.39 17.25
CA SER A 259 20.05 -4.88 16.60
C SER A 259 19.76 -5.96 15.56
N ASP A 260 18.81 -6.86 15.88
CA ASP A 260 18.42 -7.98 15.01
C ASP A 260 17.68 -7.53 13.75
N MET A 261 17.19 -6.30 13.70
CA MET A 261 16.44 -5.76 12.57
C MET A 261 17.22 -4.77 11.71
N TYR A 262 18.53 -4.60 11.96
CA TYR A 262 19.33 -3.72 11.13
C TYR A 262 19.42 -4.23 9.68
N VAL A 263 19.04 -3.36 8.73
CA VAL A 263 19.13 -3.60 7.29
C VAL A 263 20.27 -2.78 6.72
N SER A 264 21.29 -3.45 6.17
CA SER A 264 22.47 -2.78 5.60
C SER A 264 22.16 -2.09 4.26
N ASP A 265 22.89 -1.01 3.93
CA ASP A 265 22.80 -0.35 2.62
C ASP A 265 23.10 -1.32 1.46
N ARG A 266 23.94 -2.32 1.72
CA ARG A 266 24.24 -3.39 0.77
C ARG A 266 22.99 -4.20 0.43
N ARG A 267 22.21 -4.56 1.45
CA ARG A 267 20.95 -5.31 1.29
C ARG A 267 19.97 -4.52 0.43
N TRP A 268 19.79 -3.23 0.70
CA TRP A 268 18.98 -2.34 -0.15
C TRP A 268 19.45 -2.33 -1.61
N LYS A 269 20.76 -2.18 -1.85
CA LYS A 269 21.32 -2.19 -3.22
C LYS A 269 21.05 -3.50 -3.95
N LYS A 270 21.22 -4.65 -3.29
CA LYS A 270 20.92 -5.98 -3.84
C LYS A 270 19.42 -6.18 -4.07
N ALA A 271 18.60 -5.71 -3.13
CA ALA A 271 17.15 -5.78 -3.25
C ALA A 271 16.65 -5.03 -4.48
N VAL A 272 17.19 -3.83 -4.77
CA VAL A 272 16.88 -3.10 -6.01
C VAL A 272 17.20 -3.93 -7.26
N LYS A 273 18.28 -4.73 -7.27
CA LYS A 273 18.58 -5.64 -8.39
C LYS A 273 17.49 -6.71 -8.58
N LEU A 274 16.97 -7.26 -7.47
CA LEU A 274 15.85 -8.19 -7.50
C LEU A 274 14.55 -7.53 -7.99
N LEU A 275 14.29 -6.29 -7.57
CA LEU A 275 13.14 -5.50 -8.04
C LEU A 275 13.21 -5.23 -9.55
N LYS A 276 14.40 -4.88 -10.08
CA LYS A 276 14.64 -4.75 -11.51
C LYS A 276 14.37 -6.05 -12.26
N ALA A 277 14.81 -7.18 -11.70
CA ALA A 277 14.50 -8.50 -12.24
C ALA A 277 13.00 -8.76 -12.29
N SER A 278 12.27 -8.46 -11.22
CA SER A 278 10.81 -8.62 -11.16
C SER A 278 10.12 -7.79 -12.23
N ALA A 279 10.50 -6.52 -12.38
CA ALA A 279 9.97 -5.65 -13.43
C ALA A 279 10.21 -6.22 -14.83
N PHE A 280 11.45 -6.61 -15.13
CA PHE A 280 11.86 -7.15 -16.43
C PHE A 280 11.14 -8.45 -16.80
N PHE A 281 11.08 -9.42 -15.89
CA PHE A 281 10.43 -10.70 -16.14
C PHE A 281 8.90 -10.63 -16.08
N ASN A 282 8.32 -9.55 -15.56
CA ASN A 282 6.91 -9.22 -15.76
C ASN A 282 6.67 -8.45 -17.09
N GLY A 283 7.73 -8.18 -17.88
CA GLY A 283 7.65 -7.53 -19.18
C GLY A 283 7.59 -5.98 -19.13
N ARG A 284 8.03 -5.38 -18.02
CA ARG A 284 8.02 -3.92 -17.78
C ARG A 284 9.42 -3.32 -17.91
N ASP A 285 9.47 -2.04 -18.28
CA ASP A 285 10.70 -1.24 -18.44
C ASP A 285 11.06 -0.37 -17.24
N SER A 286 10.20 -0.35 -16.25
CA SER A 286 10.37 0.38 -15.00
C SER A 286 9.86 -0.47 -13.85
N ILE A 287 10.47 -0.27 -12.69
CA ILE A 287 9.99 -0.84 -11.44
C ILE A 287 8.63 -0.22 -11.12
N ASN A 288 7.72 -1.02 -10.58
CA ASN A 288 6.43 -0.56 -10.11
C ASN A 288 6.38 -0.69 -8.57
N PRO A 289 5.57 0.11 -7.86
CA PRO A 289 5.41 -0.03 -6.42
C PRO A 289 5.01 -1.45 -5.96
N LEU A 290 4.32 -2.23 -6.79
CA LEU A 290 4.05 -3.64 -6.48
C LEU A 290 5.33 -4.47 -6.29
N ASP A 291 6.39 -4.22 -7.05
CA ASP A 291 7.64 -4.97 -6.92
C ASP A 291 8.21 -4.85 -5.50
N LEU A 292 8.00 -3.72 -4.82
CA LEU A 292 8.47 -3.46 -3.46
C LEU A 292 7.91 -4.46 -2.44
N LEU A 293 6.80 -5.13 -2.73
CA LEU A 293 6.23 -6.15 -1.86
C LEU A 293 7.14 -7.38 -1.72
N LEU A 294 8.03 -7.64 -2.70
CA LEU A 294 9.04 -8.71 -2.63
C LEU A 294 10.05 -8.50 -1.49
N LEU A 295 10.17 -7.27 -0.99
CA LEU A 295 11.07 -6.94 0.11
C LEU A 295 10.65 -7.60 1.43
N GLN A 296 9.40 -8.06 1.56
CA GLN A 296 8.93 -8.80 2.73
C GLN A 296 9.76 -10.07 3.00
N ASP A 297 10.32 -10.68 1.95
CA ASP A 297 11.16 -11.89 2.04
C ASP A 297 12.65 -11.54 1.97
N CYS A 298 13.01 -10.25 1.93
CA CYS A 298 14.40 -9.78 1.86
C CYS A 298 14.84 -9.02 3.13
N LEU A 299 13.94 -8.37 3.87
CA LEU A 299 14.35 -7.44 4.93
C LEU A 299 14.42 -8.05 6.34
N TRP A 300 13.85 -9.24 6.56
CA TRP A 300 13.81 -9.89 7.88
C TRP A 300 15.06 -10.75 8.15
N ASN A 301 15.59 -10.72 9.38
CA ASN A 301 16.75 -11.54 9.82
C ASN A 301 16.31 -12.72 10.72
N SER A 302 15.28 -12.55 11.54
CA SER A 302 14.72 -13.55 12.46
C SER A 302 13.22 -13.78 12.22
N PRO A 303 12.64 -14.92 12.64
CA PRO A 303 11.19 -15.16 12.60
C PRO A 303 10.36 -14.03 13.23
N GLU A 304 10.85 -13.42 14.32
CA GLU A 304 10.19 -12.29 14.98
C GLU A 304 10.21 -11.04 14.11
N SER A 305 11.37 -10.70 13.54
CA SER A 305 11.49 -9.58 12.59
C SER A 305 10.65 -9.79 11.32
N ARG A 306 10.39 -11.04 10.93
CA ARG A 306 9.61 -11.38 9.75
C ARG A 306 8.16 -10.94 9.88
N ASP A 307 7.56 -11.13 11.05
CA ASP A 307 6.17 -10.73 11.27
C ASP A 307 6.07 -9.19 11.24
N ILE A 308 7.02 -8.49 11.86
CA ILE A 308 7.08 -7.02 11.86
C ILE A 308 7.30 -6.48 10.44
N VAL A 309 8.25 -7.02 9.68
CA VAL A 309 8.49 -6.62 8.29
C VAL A 309 7.24 -6.85 7.43
N ARG A 310 6.53 -7.96 7.63
CA ARG A 310 5.29 -8.25 6.90
C ARG A 310 4.18 -7.27 7.24
N ASP A 311 4.05 -6.90 8.51
CA ASP A 311 3.06 -5.90 8.94
C ASP A 311 3.38 -4.51 8.35
N VAL A 312 4.64 -4.10 8.37
CA VAL A 312 5.09 -2.83 7.76
C VAL A 312 4.87 -2.83 6.25
N ILE A 313 5.24 -3.92 5.55
CA ILE A 313 4.99 -4.05 4.10
C ILE A 313 3.48 -4.03 3.81
N ARG A 314 2.66 -4.66 4.65
CA ARG A 314 1.20 -4.66 4.49
C ARG A 314 0.63 -3.26 4.68
N GLU A 315 1.08 -2.53 5.69
CA GLU A 315 0.67 -1.14 5.90
C GLU A 315 1.09 -0.26 4.73
N PHE A 316 2.35 -0.36 4.30
CA PHE A 316 2.88 0.33 3.13
C PHE A 316 2.05 0.01 1.87
N ALA A 317 1.73 -1.27 1.63
CA ALA A 317 0.93 -1.70 0.49
C ALA A 317 -0.47 -1.06 0.48
N LEU A 318 -1.13 -1.03 1.65
CA LEU A 318 -2.51 -0.57 1.76
C LEU A 318 -2.63 0.96 1.77
N LYS A 319 -1.62 1.68 2.28
CA LYS A 319 -1.69 3.14 2.50
C LYS A 319 -0.79 3.99 1.61
N HIS A 320 0.41 3.51 1.28
CA HIS A 320 1.49 4.36 0.73
C HIS A 320 1.91 3.98 -0.69
N ALA A 321 1.84 2.69 -1.06
CA ALA A 321 2.39 2.17 -2.31
C ALA A 321 1.83 2.86 -3.57
N PHE A 322 0.60 3.35 -3.50
CA PHE A 322 -0.11 4.01 -4.60
C PHE A 322 -0.74 5.33 -4.14
N ASP A 323 -0.11 6.03 -3.21
CA ASP A 323 -0.54 7.33 -2.68
C ASP A 323 -1.95 7.31 -2.07
N GLN A 324 -2.40 6.14 -1.55
CA GLN A 324 -3.76 5.98 -1.04
C GLN A 324 -4.03 6.96 0.12
N GLN A 325 -3.05 7.12 1.00
CA GLN A 325 -3.12 8.05 2.12
C GLN A 325 -3.12 9.51 1.66
N ASP A 326 -2.37 9.87 0.61
CA ASP A 326 -2.38 11.25 0.11
C ASP A 326 -3.75 11.62 -0.46
N VAL A 327 -4.38 10.68 -1.18
CA VAL A 327 -5.76 10.85 -1.68
C VAL A 327 -6.75 10.92 -0.52
N GLU A 328 -6.61 10.08 0.50
CA GLU A 328 -7.46 10.12 1.70
C GLU A 328 -7.33 11.45 2.44
N GLN A 329 -6.10 11.93 2.65
CA GLN A 329 -5.84 13.23 3.28
C GLN A 329 -6.41 14.39 2.45
N GLN A 330 -6.30 14.37 1.12
CA GLN A 330 -6.92 15.38 0.26
C GLN A 330 -8.45 15.39 0.40
N ILE A 331 -9.08 14.22 0.53
CA ILE A 331 -10.53 14.12 0.74
C ILE A 331 -10.93 14.68 2.11
N GLU A 332 -10.18 14.34 3.17
CA GLU A 332 -10.47 14.80 4.53
C GLU A 332 -10.21 16.31 4.69
N LEU A 333 -9.10 16.84 4.17
CA LEU A 333 -8.84 18.29 4.15
C LEU A 333 -9.98 19.05 3.46
N CYS A 334 -10.48 18.52 2.34
CA CYS A 334 -11.59 19.13 1.63
C CYS A 334 -12.90 19.12 2.45
N ARG A 335 -13.14 18.04 3.22
CA ARG A 335 -14.29 17.97 4.14
C ARG A 335 -14.16 18.97 5.28
N GLU A 336 -12.97 19.09 5.86
CA GLU A 336 -12.68 20.05 6.93
C GLU A 336 -12.87 21.49 6.42
N GLU A 337 -12.32 21.84 5.25
CA GLU A 337 -12.50 23.18 4.65
C GLU A 337 -13.98 23.53 4.45
N LEU A 338 -14.81 22.58 3.99
CA LEU A 338 -16.24 22.79 3.82
C LEU A 338 -16.98 22.92 5.16
N ALA A 339 -16.57 22.15 6.16
CA ALA A 339 -17.12 22.23 7.52
C ALA A 339 -16.79 23.57 8.17
N ASP A 340 -15.57 24.08 7.98
CA ASP A 340 -15.14 25.39 8.47
C ASP A 340 -15.96 26.52 7.86
N ILE A 341 -16.21 26.50 6.54
CA ILE A 341 -17.07 27.49 5.88
C ILE A 341 -18.49 27.44 6.47
N GLN A 342 -19.02 26.23 6.68
CA GLN A 342 -20.34 26.04 7.27
C GLN A 342 -20.40 26.58 8.71
N GLN A 343 -19.35 26.34 9.52
CA GLN A 343 -19.28 26.82 10.89
C GLN A 343 -19.10 28.35 10.97
N GLU A 344 -18.29 28.95 10.11
CA GLU A 344 -18.16 30.42 9.98
C GLU A 344 -19.52 31.06 9.68
N LEU A 345 -20.26 30.49 8.73
CA LEU A 345 -21.59 30.94 8.33
C LEU A 345 -22.61 30.80 9.48
N GLU A 346 -22.61 29.68 10.19
CA GLU A 346 -23.44 29.48 11.38
C GLU A 346 -23.11 30.51 12.48
N SER A 347 -21.83 30.76 12.75
CA SER A 347 -21.41 31.71 13.78
C SER A 347 -21.82 33.16 13.50
N GLN A 348 -21.82 33.56 12.23
CA GLN A 348 -22.20 34.93 11.82
C GLN A 348 -23.70 35.13 11.76
N PHE A 349 -24.44 34.13 11.25
CA PHE A 349 -25.83 34.31 10.86
C PHE A 349 -26.84 33.62 11.78
N ALA A 350 -26.41 32.73 12.68
CA ALA A 350 -27.32 32.15 13.65
C ALA A 350 -27.97 33.24 14.49
N MET A 351 -29.23 33.02 14.89
CA MET A 351 -29.97 33.94 15.74
C MET A 351 -29.73 33.60 17.22
N PRO A 352 -28.80 34.28 17.93
CA PRO A 352 -28.64 34.09 19.36
C PRO A 352 -29.85 34.68 20.08
N VAL A 353 -30.26 34.02 21.15
CA VAL A 353 -31.37 34.42 21.99
C VAL A 353 -30.84 34.77 23.36
N SER A 354 -31.06 36.01 23.80
CA SER A 354 -30.71 36.45 25.14
C SER A 354 -31.84 36.14 26.13
N LEU A 355 -31.45 35.77 27.35
CA LEU A 355 -32.37 35.54 28.47
C LEU A 355 -32.57 36.85 29.24
N GLU A 356 -33.78 37.40 29.20
CA GLU A 356 -34.19 38.45 30.13
C GLU A 356 -35.03 37.84 31.26
N THR A 357 -34.55 38.00 32.49
CA THR A 357 -35.33 37.67 33.68
C THR A 357 -36.30 38.81 33.96
N SER A 358 -37.61 38.57 33.79
CA SER A 358 -38.61 39.58 34.14
C SER A 358 -38.57 39.91 35.64
N THR A 359 -38.60 41.19 35.99
CA THR A 359 -38.53 41.73 37.37
C THR A 359 -39.85 41.59 38.16
N GLY A 360 -40.80 40.76 37.72
CA GLY A 360 -42.10 40.54 38.35
C GLY A 360 -42.17 39.32 39.28
N LEU A 361 -43.25 39.23 40.07
CA LEU A 361 -43.53 38.16 41.06
C LEU A 361 -43.60 36.73 40.49
N ILE A 362 -43.65 36.57 39.15
CA ILE A 362 -43.55 35.30 38.45
C ILE A 362 -42.26 35.33 37.63
N LYS A 363 -41.26 34.51 38.01
CA LYS A 363 -40.04 34.32 37.23
C LYS A 363 -40.34 33.53 35.95
N LYS A 364 -40.93 34.17 34.95
CA LYS A 364 -41.00 33.60 33.60
C LYS A 364 -39.71 33.99 32.87
N GLN A 365 -38.97 32.99 32.40
CA GLN A 365 -37.85 33.21 31.50
C GLN A 365 -38.43 33.74 30.18
N VAL A 366 -38.06 34.96 29.80
CA VAL A 366 -38.48 35.55 28.53
C VAL A 366 -37.24 35.71 27.68
N TYR A 367 -37.31 35.10 26.51
CA TYR A 367 -36.25 35.10 25.53
C TYR A 367 -36.47 36.25 24.56
N GLN A 368 -35.41 36.95 24.18
CA GLN A 368 -35.46 38.04 23.22
C GLN A 368 -34.38 37.87 22.15
N CYS A 369 -34.75 38.18 20.92
CA CYS A 369 -33.83 38.25 19.79
C CYS A 369 -34.11 39.57 19.04
N ASP A 370 -33.06 40.24 18.57
CA ASP A 370 -33.19 41.52 17.89
C ASP A 370 -33.77 41.29 16.48
N THR A 371 -35.06 41.56 16.31
CA THR A 371 -35.82 41.40 15.06
C THR A 371 -36.17 42.75 14.44
N THR A 372 -35.55 43.84 14.90
CA THR A 372 -35.89 45.22 14.49
C THR A 372 -35.50 45.51 13.04
N ALA A 373 -34.44 44.90 12.52
CA ALA A 373 -33.95 45.07 11.14
C ALA A 373 -34.56 44.08 10.12
N ALA A 374 -35.61 43.33 10.49
CA ALA A 374 -36.20 42.28 9.67
C ALA A 374 -36.99 42.83 8.48
N LYS A 375 -36.69 42.35 7.26
CA LYS A 375 -37.43 42.72 6.05
C LYS A 375 -38.76 41.96 5.98
N THR A 376 -39.83 42.67 5.59
CA THR A 376 -41.17 42.08 5.45
C THR A 376 -41.46 41.63 4.01
N TYR A 377 -42.13 40.50 3.88
CA TYR A 377 -42.45 39.81 2.63
C TYR A 377 -43.95 39.48 2.55
N LYS A 378 -44.40 39.20 1.33
CA LYS A 378 -45.78 38.81 1.02
C LYS A 378 -45.78 37.52 0.21
N VAL A 379 -46.57 36.53 0.62
CA VAL A 379 -46.78 35.28 -0.12
C VAL A 379 -48.28 35.10 -0.32
N GLY A 380 -48.73 35.10 -1.58
CA GLY A 380 -50.16 35.00 -1.92
C GLY A 380 -50.99 36.15 -1.33
N SER A 381 -51.93 35.83 -0.44
CA SER A 381 -52.78 36.78 0.28
C SER A 381 -52.28 37.14 1.69
N ALA A 382 -51.20 36.52 2.17
CA ALA A 382 -50.62 36.77 3.49
C ALA A 382 -49.58 37.89 3.42
N PHE A 383 -49.70 38.86 4.32
CA PHE A 383 -48.83 40.04 4.47
C PHE A 383 -48.09 39.97 5.81
N ASP A 384 -47.03 40.77 5.98
CA ASP A 384 -46.24 40.86 7.21
C ASP A 384 -45.51 39.56 7.61
N LEU A 385 -44.98 38.87 6.58
CA LEU A 385 -44.17 37.67 6.75
C LEU A 385 -42.68 38.04 6.82
N VAL A 386 -41.92 37.33 7.65
CA VAL A 386 -40.47 37.43 7.73
C VAL A 386 -39.85 36.21 7.06
N LYS A 387 -38.76 36.40 6.33
CA LYS A 387 -37.99 35.33 5.67
C LYS A 387 -36.91 34.83 6.63
N LEU A 388 -36.95 33.54 6.94
CA LEU A 388 -35.93 32.81 7.70
C LEU A 388 -35.16 31.89 6.76
N VAL A 389 -33.86 32.05 6.67
CA VAL A 389 -32.98 31.17 5.89
C VAL A 389 -32.54 30.02 6.77
N LEU A 390 -32.64 28.80 6.26
CA LEU A 390 -32.09 27.62 6.92
C LEU A 390 -30.59 27.60 6.65
N LEU A 391 -29.76 27.52 7.68
CA LEU A 391 -28.31 27.58 7.53
C LEU A 391 -27.70 26.23 7.13
N GLN A 392 -28.36 25.12 7.48
CA GLN A 392 -27.88 23.75 7.25
C GLN A 392 -28.76 22.98 6.26
N SER A 393 -28.15 22.04 5.51
CA SER A 393 -28.89 21.13 4.62
C SER A 393 -29.79 20.19 5.40
N ASN A 394 -31.02 19.99 4.91
CA ASN A 394 -32.03 19.21 5.60
C ASN A 394 -32.89 18.36 4.64
N MET A 395 -33.57 17.34 5.18
CA MET A 395 -34.41 16.45 4.36
C MET A 395 -35.72 17.12 3.90
N SER A 396 -36.28 17.97 4.76
CA SER A 396 -37.36 18.95 4.55
C SER A 396 -37.87 19.39 5.93
N VAL A 397 -38.31 20.64 6.09
CA VAL A 397 -39.05 21.08 7.30
C VAL A 397 -40.56 20.86 7.20
N SER A 398 -41.06 20.38 6.05
CA SER A 398 -42.48 20.14 5.82
C SER A 398 -42.75 18.74 5.26
N GLU A 399 -43.73 18.03 5.81
CA GLU A 399 -44.18 16.73 5.29
C GLU A 399 -44.78 16.83 3.87
N SER A 400 -45.24 18.03 3.49
CA SER A 400 -45.88 18.27 2.20
C SER A 400 -44.89 18.52 1.05
N GLU A 401 -43.64 18.85 1.35
CA GLU A 401 -42.61 19.15 0.36
C GLU A 401 -41.46 18.13 0.47
N LYS A 402 -41.14 17.47 -0.64
CA LYS A 402 -40.01 16.54 -0.73
C LYS A 402 -38.79 17.29 -1.26
N GLY A 403 -37.81 17.58 -0.41
CA GLY A 403 -36.55 18.20 -0.81
C GLY A 403 -35.93 19.13 0.24
N ASP A 404 -34.71 19.59 -0.05
CA ASP A 404 -33.96 20.54 0.79
C ASP A 404 -34.72 21.87 0.93
N SER A 405 -35.04 22.24 2.17
CA SER A 405 -35.75 23.48 2.46
C SER A 405 -34.72 24.59 2.62
N ARG A 406 -34.83 25.66 1.82
CA ARG A 406 -33.80 26.71 1.76
C ARG A 406 -34.16 27.90 2.63
N TRP A 407 -35.42 28.32 2.57
CA TRP A 407 -35.96 29.38 3.42
C TRP A 407 -37.44 29.15 3.73
N VAL A 408 -37.91 29.85 4.74
CA VAL A 408 -39.26 29.74 5.27
C VAL A 408 -39.81 31.14 5.53
N TYR A 409 -41.08 31.37 5.19
CA TYR A 409 -41.80 32.60 5.50
C TYR A 409 -42.75 32.38 6.67
N VAL A 410 -42.62 33.23 7.69
CA VAL A 410 -43.35 33.10 8.95
C VAL A 410 -43.94 34.46 9.36
N PRO A 411 -45.19 34.53 9.88
CA PRO A 411 -45.74 35.78 10.39
C PRO A 411 -44.89 36.35 11.52
N LYS A 412 -44.54 37.66 11.45
CA LYS A 412 -43.67 38.30 12.45
C LYS A 412 -44.18 38.13 13.89
N ASN A 413 -45.48 38.32 14.08
CA ASN A 413 -46.14 38.20 15.39
C ASN A 413 -46.04 36.77 15.99
N GLU A 414 -46.13 35.74 15.15
CA GLU A 414 -46.01 34.35 15.62
C GLU A 414 -44.55 33.99 15.91
N LEU A 415 -43.60 34.48 15.11
CA LEU A 415 -42.17 34.31 15.37
C LEU A 415 -41.77 34.95 16.70
N GLU A 416 -42.16 36.19 16.97
CA GLU A 416 -41.89 36.86 18.25
C GLU A 416 -42.50 36.13 19.46
N ARG A 417 -43.67 35.52 19.29
CA ARG A 417 -44.30 34.69 20.33
C ARG A 417 -43.46 33.45 20.61
N VAL A 418 -43.01 32.76 19.57
CA VAL A 418 -42.22 31.53 19.73
C VAL A 418 -40.84 31.81 20.28
N ILE A 419 -40.23 32.95 19.93
CA ILE A 419 -39.00 33.41 20.58
C ILE A 419 -39.25 33.57 22.07
N LYS A 420 -40.28 34.31 22.50
CA LYS A 420 -40.58 34.56 23.92
C LYS A 420 -40.83 33.29 24.73
N ASP A 421 -41.53 32.32 24.15
CA ASP A 421 -41.88 31.05 24.82
C ASP A 421 -40.77 29.98 24.70
N GLY A 422 -39.75 30.21 23.85
CA GLY A 422 -38.58 29.33 23.65
C GLY A 422 -38.86 28.04 22.88
N HIS A 423 -40.12 27.77 22.53
CA HIS A 423 -40.55 26.66 21.69
C HIS A 423 -41.94 26.97 21.15
N GLY A 424 -42.29 26.40 20.00
CA GLY A 424 -43.65 26.54 19.47
C GLY A 424 -43.84 26.03 18.05
N ASP A 425 -45.10 25.75 17.74
CA ASP A 425 -45.55 25.44 16.39
C ASP A 425 -46.03 26.71 15.70
N VAL A 426 -45.51 26.96 14.50
CA VAL A 426 -45.88 28.12 13.68
C VAL A 426 -46.33 27.65 12.32
N TYR A 427 -47.35 28.30 11.77
CA TYR A 427 -47.76 28.03 10.39
C TYR A 427 -47.09 29.01 9.44
N GLY A 428 -46.39 28.48 8.43
CA GLY A 428 -45.63 29.27 7.48
C GLY A 428 -45.57 28.64 6.11
N TYR A 429 -44.85 29.30 5.21
CA TYR A 429 -44.65 28.85 3.83
C TYR A 429 -43.19 28.44 3.63
N VAL A 430 -42.93 27.35 2.94
CA VAL A 430 -41.56 26.87 2.65
C VAL A 430 -41.20 27.21 1.21
N ASN A 431 -39.97 27.68 0.99
CA ASN A 431 -39.45 28.02 -0.34
C ASN A 431 -40.38 28.97 -1.14
N GLN A 432 -40.85 28.55 -2.31
CA GLN A 432 -41.80 29.30 -3.16
C GLN A 432 -43.22 28.74 -3.09
N ASN A 433 -43.49 27.74 -2.24
CA ASN A 433 -44.80 27.12 -2.14
C ASN A 433 -45.79 28.03 -1.41
N THR A 434 -47.02 28.07 -1.92
CA THR A 434 -48.14 28.81 -1.32
C THR A 434 -48.99 27.96 -0.38
N ASN A 435 -48.57 26.73 -0.08
CA ASN A 435 -49.27 25.85 0.84
C ASN A 435 -48.80 26.10 2.27
N LEU A 436 -49.74 26.30 3.18
CA LEU A 436 -49.47 26.49 4.60
C LEU A 436 -48.91 25.19 5.21
N CYS A 437 -47.75 25.28 5.84
CA CYS A 437 -47.05 24.16 6.48
C CYS A 437 -46.89 24.44 7.97
N ARG A 438 -47.01 23.38 8.80
CA ARG A 438 -46.70 23.47 10.23
C ARG A 438 -45.19 23.31 10.43
N LEU A 439 -44.57 24.27 11.10
CA LEU A 439 -43.14 24.33 11.35
C LEU A 439 -42.91 24.32 12.86
N LYS A 440 -42.01 23.46 13.33
CA LYS A 440 -41.70 23.33 14.76
C LYS A 440 -40.40 24.06 15.07
N PHE A 441 -40.46 24.98 16.02
CA PHE A 441 -39.32 25.75 16.48
C PHE A 441 -38.97 25.38 17.92
N GLU A 442 -37.68 25.31 18.20
CA GLU A 442 -37.11 25.07 19.53
C GLU A 442 -35.86 25.93 19.73
N LEU A 443 -35.36 26.00 20.97
CA LEU A 443 -34.05 26.53 21.28
C LEU A 443 -33.00 25.41 21.29
N SER A 444 -31.85 25.67 20.67
CA SER A 444 -30.66 24.83 20.77
C SER A 444 -30.02 24.94 22.17
N ALA A 445 -29.15 23.99 22.51
CA ALA A 445 -28.34 24.02 23.74
C ALA A 445 -27.52 25.31 23.88
N ASP A 446 -27.10 25.89 22.76
CA ASP A 446 -26.32 27.15 22.72
C ASP A 446 -27.20 28.41 22.64
N ASN A 447 -28.49 28.31 22.98
CA ASN A 447 -29.48 29.40 22.92
C ASN A 447 -29.68 30.02 21.53
N HIS A 448 -29.60 29.22 20.47
CA HIS A 448 -29.98 29.63 19.12
C HIS A 448 -31.38 29.13 18.75
N ILE A 449 -32.11 29.87 17.92
CA ILE A 449 -33.39 29.42 17.36
C ILE A 449 -33.12 28.33 16.31
N VAL A 450 -33.80 27.20 16.42
CA VAL A 450 -33.73 26.09 15.47
C VAL A 450 -35.11 25.66 14.99
N ILE A 451 -35.21 25.19 13.75
CA ILE A 451 -36.40 24.53 13.20
C ILE A 451 -36.16 23.02 13.17
N LYS A 452 -37.16 22.20 13.53
CA LYS A 452 -37.09 20.75 13.36
C LYS A 452 -37.43 20.33 11.94
N ASP A 453 -36.60 19.47 11.36
CA ASP A 453 -36.93 18.78 10.13
C ASP A 453 -37.88 17.59 10.36
N ILE A 454 -38.32 16.93 9.28
CA ILE A 454 -39.17 15.73 9.36
C ILE A 454 -38.53 14.54 10.09
N ALA A 455 -37.19 14.53 10.26
CA ALA A 455 -36.44 13.54 11.02
C ALA A 455 -36.18 14.00 12.48
N ASN A 456 -36.81 15.10 12.90
CA ASN A 456 -36.67 15.74 14.21
C ASN A 456 -35.24 16.24 14.54
N ARG A 457 -34.43 16.53 13.51
CA ARG A 457 -33.11 17.15 13.63
C ARG A 457 -33.28 18.67 13.74
N SER A 458 -32.48 19.30 14.61
CA SER A 458 -32.46 20.74 14.78
C SER A 458 -31.65 21.40 13.66
N VAL A 459 -32.26 22.34 12.94
CA VAL A 459 -31.65 23.10 11.83
C VAL A 459 -31.58 24.57 12.23
N LEU A 460 -30.38 25.16 12.21
CA LEU A 460 -30.19 26.58 12.53
C LEU A 460 -30.87 27.50 11.51
N VAL A 461 -31.43 28.61 11.99
CA VAL A 461 -32.06 29.63 11.14
C VAL A 461 -31.42 31.01 11.31
N SER A 462 -31.48 31.78 10.23
CA SER A 462 -31.07 33.18 10.17
C SER A 462 -32.20 34.07 9.69
N LEU A 463 -32.25 35.29 10.21
CA LEU A 463 -33.21 36.33 9.83
C LEU A 463 -32.65 37.13 8.66
N VAL A 464 -33.46 37.32 7.60
CA VAL A 464 -33.06 38.22 6.51
C VAL A 464 -33.28 39.67 6.94
N THR A 465 -32.18 40.44 7.02
CA THR A 465 -32.17 41.86 7.40
C THR A 465 -32.01 42.78 6.18
N GLU A 466 -32.28 44.08 6.35
CA GLU A 466 -32.13 45.07 5.27
C GLU A 466 -30.68 45.29 4.79
N GLN A 467 -29.68 44.91 5.60
CA GLN A 467 -28.26 45.07 5.29
C GLN A 467 -27.70 44.01 4.32
N GLY A 468 -28.44 42.92 4.10
CA GLY A 468 -28.05 41.84 3.17
C GLY A 468 -26.80 41.06 3.61
N LEU A 469 -26.29 40.21 2.71
CA LEU A 469 -25.00 39.51 2.86
C LEU A 469 -23.85 40.48 2.55
N ASN A 470 -22.77 40.42 3.33
CA ASN A 470 -21.54 41.14 3.00
C ASN A 470 -20.89 40.50 1.77
N ASP A 471 -20.86 41.21 0.65
CA ASP A 471 -20.34 40.73 -0.62
C ASP A 471 -18.89 40.25 -0.54
N GLU A 472 -18.03 40.86 0.29
CA GLU A 472 -16.63 40.45 0.43
C GLU A 472 -16.49 39.06 1.09
N LEU A 473 -17.25 38.82 2.16
CA LEU A 473 -17.25 37.53 2.87
C LEU A 473 -17.87 36.43 2.00
N TYR A 474 -18.94 36.76 1.30
CA TYR A 474 -19.57 35.85 0.36
C TYR A 474 -18.60 35.42 -0.76
N GLN A 475 -17.86 36.36 -1.35
CA GLN A 475 -16.85 36.04 -2.37
C GLN A 475 -15.71 35.19 -1.81
N GLN A 476 -15.30 35.41 -0.56
CA GLN A 476 -14.30 34.56 0.10
C GLN A 476 -14.81 33.12 0.26
N TRP A 477 -16.06 32.91 0.69
CA TRP A 477 -16.63 31.56 0.82
C TRP A 477 -16.79 30.86 -0.52
N VAL A 478 -17.27 31.56 -1.55
CA VAL A 478 -17.37 30.98 -2.90
C VAL A 478 -15.99 30.61 -3.44
N SER A 479 -14.98 31.47 -3.22
CA SER A 479 -13.60 31.18 -3.62
C SER A 479 -13.04 29.95 -2.90
N LYS A 480 -13.20 29.84 -1.56
CA LYS A 480 -12.75 28.67 -0.80
C LYS A 480 -13.47 27.40 -1.27
N ALA A 481 -14.79 27.48 -1.49
CA ALA A 481 -15.59 26.35 -1.97
C ALA A 481 -15.17 25.90 -3.39
N ASP A 482 -14.88 26.84 -4.29
CA ASP A 482 -14.37 26.51 -5.63
C ASP A 482 -12.96 25.88 -5.59
N GLN A 483 -12.09 26.32 -4.66
CA GLN A 483 -10.78 25.68 -4.41
C GLN A 483 -10.96 24.23 -3.92
N ALA A 484 -11.87 24.00 -2.97
CA ALA A 484 -12.18 22.67 -2.45
C ALA A 484 -12.64 21.71 -3.58
N VAL A 485 -13.51 22.19 -4.49
CA VAL A 485 -13.94 21.43 -5.67
C VAL A 485 -12.77 21.11 -6.62
N MET A 486 -11.87 22.06 -6.86
CA MET A 486 -10.68 21.83 -7.69
C MET A 486 -9.75 20.77 -7.07
N GLN A 487 -9.55 20.79 -5.74
CA GLN A 487 -8.78 19.78 -5.03
C GLN A 487 -9.40 18.38 -5.20
N LEU A 488 -10.72 18.24 -5.06
CA LEU A 488 -11.40 16.96 -5.30
C LEU A 488 -11.26 16.46 -6.73
N GLN A 489 -11.34 17.35 -7.72
CA GLN A 489 -11.11 16.97 -9.13
C GLN A 489 -9.66 16.51 -9.37
N HIS A 490 -8.69 17.14 -8.71
CA HIS A 490 -7.30 16.71 -8.75
C HIS A 490 -7.13 15.33 -8.10
N ALA A 491 -7.73 15.10 -6.92
CA ALA A 491 -7.74 13.81 -6.24
C ALA A 491 -8.39 12.71 -7.09
N GLU A 492 -9.49 13.02 -7.80
CA GLU A 492 -10.15 12.10 -8.73
C GLU A 492 -9.23 11.71 -9.89
N HIS A 493 -8.55 12.70 -10.49
CA HIS A 493 -7.60 12.46 -11.58
C HIS A 493 -6.40 11.63 -11.11
N HIS A 494 -5.86 11.93 -9.93
CA HIS A 494 -4.76 11.20 -9.31
C HIS A 494 -5.15 9.76 -9.02
N LEU A 495 -6.32 9.51 -8.41
CA LEU A 495 -6.83 8.16 -8.15
C LEU A 495 -7.04 7.36 -9.44
N ARG A 496 -7.51 7.99 -10.52
CA ARG A 496 -7.63 7.33 -11.84
C ARG A 496 -6.28 6.92 -12.40
N LYS A 497 -5.27 7.80 -12.32
CA LYS A 497 -3.90 7.51 -12.74
C LYS A 497 -3.32 6.35 -11.93
N VAL A 498 -3.47 6.41 -10.61
CA VAL A 498 -3.06 5.36 -9.67
C VAL A 498 -3.66 4.01 -10.04
N ARG A 499 -4.98 3.95 -10.26
CA ARG A 499 -5.66 2.70 -10.66
C ARG A 499 -5.18 2.17 -12.00
N SER A 500 -4.94 3.06 -12.98
CA SER A 500 -4.37 2.65 -14.27
C SER A 500 -2.98 2.05 -14.09
N THR A 501 -2.14 2.63 -13.23
CA THR A 501 -0.80 2.11 -12.93
C THR A 501 -0.85 0.79 -12.18
N PHE A 502 -1.76 0.64 -11.21
CA PHE A 502 -1.98 -0.60 -10.47
C PHE A 502 -2.47 -1.74 -11.39
N HIS A 503 -3.52 -1.52 -12.16
CA HIS A 503 -4.05 -2.53 -13.09
C HIS A 503 -3.09 -2.83 -14.24
N GLY A 504 -2.34 -1.83 -14.72
CA GLY A 504 -1.31 -2.02 -15.75
C GLY A 504 -0.12 -2.86 -15.29
N ALA A 505 0.08 -2.97 -13.98
CA ALA A 505 1.14 -3.80 -13.38
C ALA A 505 0.69 -5.23 -13.06
N LEU A 506 -0.61 -5.54 -13.23
CA LEU A 506 -1.17 -6.88 -13.05
C LEU A 506 -1.33 -7.58 -14.42
N PRO A 507 -1.12 -8.91 -14.49
CA PRO A 507 -0.78 -9.82 -13.40
C PRO A 507 0.69 -9.72 -12.98
N HIS A 508 0.94 -9.83 -11.67
CA HIS A 508 2.29 -9.89 -11.12
C HIS A 508 2.66 -11.32 -10.73
N ASN A 509 3.73 -11.85 -11.31
CA ASN A 509 4.01 -13.29 -11.23
C ASN A 509 4.66 -13.75 -9.92
N PHE A 510 5.35 -12.86 -9.22
CA PHE A 510 6.21 -13.20 -8.09
C PHE A 510 5.66 -12.79 -6.72
N ILE A 511 4.46 -12.21 -6.66
CA ILE A 511 3.84 -11.72 -5.41
C ILE A 511 2.60 -12.55 -5.12
N ASP A 512 2.35 -12.77 -3.84
CA ASP A 512 1.13 -13.41 -3.34
C ASP A 512 -0.11 -12.59 -3.76
N PRO A 513 -1.11 -13.21 -4.42
CA PRO A 513 -2.32 -12.52 -4.86
C PRO A 513 -3.17 -11.93 -3.72
N GLU A 514 -2.98 -12.35 -2.46
CA GLU A 514 -3.72 -11.80 -1.33
C GLU A 514 -3.49 -10.28 -1.14
N LEU A 515 -2.25 -9.81 -1.26
CA LEU A 515 -1.92 -8.39 -1.07
C LEU A 515 -2.50 -7.49 -2.19
N PRO A 516 -2.32 -7.77 -3.49
CA PRO A 516 -2.98 -7.02 -4.55
C PRO A 516 -4.50 -7.00 -4.42
N THR A 517 -5.12 -8.10 -4.00
CA THR A 517 -6.58 -8.15 -3.79
C THR A 517 -7.01 -7.20 -2.66
N ALA A 518 -6.26 -7.16 -1.56
CA ALA A 518 -6.52 -6.22 -0.47
C ALA A 518 -6.30 -4.76 -0.90
N MET A 519 -5.26 -4.49 -1.69
CA MET A 519 -5.00 -3.15 -2.25
C MET A 519 -6.12 -2.69 -3.19
N GLU A 520 -6.65 -3.58 -4.02
CA GLU A 520 -7.79 -3.28 -4.87
C GLU A 520 -9.02 -2.88 -4.05
N ALA A 521 -9.30 -3.59 -2.95
CA ALA A 521 -10.39 -3.24 -2.04
C ALA A 521 -10.21 -1.84 -1.42
N THR A 522 -8.98 -1.47 -1.02
CA THR A 522 -8.70 -0.12 -0.51
C THR A 522 -8.90 0.95 -1.57
N LEU A 523 -8.43 0.72 -2.81
CA LEU A 523 -8.63 1.67 -3.91
C LEU A 523 -10.11 1.84 -4.27
N GLN A 524 -10.90 0.75 -4.20
CA GLN A 524 -12.35 0.82 -4.39
C GLN A 524 -13.05 1.58 -3.25
N HIS A 525 -12.62 1.39 -2.00
CA HIS A 525 -13.14 2.15 -0.85
C HIS A 525 -12.86 3.64 -1.01
N LEU A 526 -11.64 4.03 -1.38
CA LEU A 526 -11.29 5.43 -1.62
C LEU A 526 -12.10 6.05 -2.76
N GLN A 527 -12.38 5.29 -3.82
CA GLN A 527 -13.27 5.76 -4.88
C GLN A 527 -14.68 6.03 -4.36
N GLN A 528 -15.25 5.12 -3.57
CA GLN A 528 -16.58 5.32 -2.98
C GLN A 528 -16.60 6.53 -2.04
N LEU A 529 -15.55 6.70 -1.24
CA LEU A 529 -15.38 7.84 -0.36
C LEU A 529 -15.33 9.15 -1.17
N LEU A 530 -14.50 9.21 -2.21
CA LEU A 530 -14.38 10.37 -3.10
C LEU A 530 -15.70 10.70 -3.80
N GLU A 531 -16.40 9.71 -4.36
CA GLU A 531 -17.71 9.90 -4.98
C GLU A 531 -18.77 10.41 -3.99
N SER A 532 -18.73 9.94 -2.74
CA SER A 532 -19.63 10.40 -1.68
C SER A 532 -19.35 11.86 -1.31
N THR A 533 -18.07 12.20 -1.09
CA THR A 533 -17.63 13.56 -0.75
C THR A 533 -17.90 14.53 -1.89
N GLN A 534 -17.69 14.12 -3.14
CA GLN A 534 -17.99 14.96 -4.30
C GLN A 534 -19.48 15.31 -4.38
N ARG A 535 -20.38 14.34 -4.15
CA ARG A 535 -21.83 14.60 -4.13
C ARG A 535 -22.24 15.53 -2.99
N GLU A 536 -21.61 15.40 -1.83
CA GLU A 536 -21.85 16.29 -0.68
C GLU A 536 -21.31 17.69 -0.96
N CYS A 537 -20.07 17.79 -1.42
CA CYS A 537 -19.43 19.04 -1.81
C CYS A 537 -20.22 19.79 -2.88
N GLU A 538 -20.67 19.11 -3.95
CA GLU A 538 -21.49 19.72 -5.00
C GLU A 538 -22.80 20.32 -4.46
N LYS A 539 -23.47 19.63 -3.53
CA LYS A 539 -24.68 20.17 -2.87
C LYS A 539 -24.37 21.39 -2.02
N THR A 540 -23.31 21.33 -1.22
CA THR A 540 -22.89 22.41 -0.33
C THR A 540 -22.43 23.63 -1.11
N VAL A 541 -21.63 23.45 -2.17
CA VAL A 541 -21.18 24.51 -3.08
C VAL A 541 -22.36 25.13 -3.83
N GLN A 542 -23.30 24.32 -4.35
CA GLN A 542 -24.53 24.85 -4.97
C GLN A 542 -25.36 25.67 -3.98
N ARG A 543 -25.40 25.26 -2.71
CA ARG A 543 -26.07 26.02 -1.65
C ARG A 543 -25.36 27.35 -1.40
N PHE A 544 -24.03 27.35 -1.28
CA PHE A 544 -23.24 28.59 -1.13
C PHE A 544 -23.39 29.52 -2.34
N LYS A 545 -23.33 29.01 -3.58
CA LYS A 545 -23.52 29.83 -4.79
C LYS A 545 -24.92 30.46 -4.88
N ASN A 546 -25.94 29.80 -4.30
CA ASN A 546 -27.29 30.35 -4.25
C ASN A 546 -27.59 31.12 -2.96
N PHE A 547 -26.63 31.21 -2.03
CA PHE A 547 -26.85 31.80 -0.71
C PHE A 547 -27.21 33.29 -0.77
N ASN A 548 -26.66 34.04 -1.74
CA ASN A 548 -27.07 35.41 -2.05
C ASN A 548 -28.52 35.56 -2.52
N GLN A 549 -29.18 34.49 -2.98
CA GLN A 549 -30.61 34.52 -3.30
C GLN A 549 -31.48 34.21 -2.07
N PHE A 550 -30.86 33.65 -1.02
CA PHE A 550 -31.56 33.26 0.20
C PHE A 550 -31.71 34.45 1.16
N PHE A 551 -30.74 35.35 1.21
CA PHE A 551 -30.90 36.70 1.79
C PHE A 551 -31.49 37.65 0.73
#